data_AF-A0A925Q824-F1
#
_entry.id   AF-A0A925Q824-F1
#
_cell.length_a   1.000
_cell.length_b   1.000
_cell.length_c   1.000
_cell.angle_alpha   90.00
_cell.angle_beta   90.00
_cell.angle_gamma   90.00
#
_symmetry.space_group_name_H-M   'P 1'
#
loop_
_entity.id
_entity.type
_entity.pdbx_description
1 polymer ?
#
loop_
_entity_poly.entity_id
_entity_poly.type
_entity_poly.pdbx_seq_one_letter_code
_entity_poly.pdbx_strand_id
1 'polypeptide(L)'
;MKLLVYIGFLVLGILSLRGMRWAYVTFVLLGLLYFPASVGFRLDPQPCELTFDMPLAIHSLTKYAHIVLFVLFFLMTSAQFRMSNWAAFAWAALAAITMGVLVELAQGITGNGHCRSRDLIPNSAGILLGAGIVLLWNKARRRLQPD
;
A
#
# COMPACT_ATOMS: atom_id res chain seq x y z
N MET A 1 -7.70 0.61 -23.46
CA MET A 1 -7.45 1.62 -22.40
C MET A 1 -6.95 1.01 -21.09
N LYS A 2 -7.60 0.00 -20.50
CA LYS A 2 -7.18 -0.58 -19.19
C LYS A 2 -5.72 -1.07 -19.15
N LEU A 3 -5.24 -1.71 -20.22
CA LEU A 3 -3.85 -2.17 -20.33
C LEU A 3 -2.83 -1.02 -20.22
N LEU A 4 -3.07 0.12 -20.88
CA LEU A 4 -2.18 1.29 -20.83
C LEU A 4 -2.11 1.88 -19.41
N VAL A 5 -3.23 1.89 -18.70
CA VAL A 5 -3.27 2.32 -17.30
C VAL A 5 -2.41 1.41 -16.42
N TYR A 6 -2.56 0.08 -16.56
CA TYR A 6 -1.74 -0.87 -15.79
C TYR A 6 -0.25 -0.76 -16.12
N ILE A 7 0.11 -0.58 -17.39
CA ILE A 7 1.50 -0.34 -17.80
C ILE A 7 2.01 0.97 -17.18
N GLY A 8 1.21 2.03 -17.17
CA GLY A 8 1.56 3.30 -16.54
C GLY A 8 1.86 3.15 -15.05
N PHE A 9 0.98 2.48 -14.29
CA PHE A 9 1.22 2.20 -12.87
C PHE A 9 2.44 1.31 -12.64
N LEU A 10 2.68 0.32 -13.50
CA LEU A 10 3.85 -0.54 -13.43
C LEU A 10 5.15 0.25 -13.65
N VAL A 11 5.18 1.13 -14.65
CA VAL A 11 6.33 2.02 -14.90
C VAL A 11 6.56 2.94 -13.70
N LEU A 12 5.52 3.59 -13.20
CA LEU A 12 5.63 4.46 -12.01
C LEU A 12 6.12 3.69 -10.78
N GLY A 13 5.64 2.47 -10.57
CA GLY A 13 6.09 1.59 -9.49
C GLY A 13 7.58 1.25 -9.59
N ILE A 14 8.06 0.89 -10.79
CA ILE A 14 9.48 0.61 -11.03
C ILE A 14 10.34 1.86 -10.78
N LEU A 15 9.94 3.02 -11.28
CA LEU A 15 10.67 4.27 -11.06
C LEU A 15 10.68 4.67 -9.58
N SER A 16 9.57 4.46 -8.89
CA SER A 16 9.48 4.66 -7.44
C SER A 16 10.41 3.73 -6.69
N LEU A 17 10.49 2.44 -7.03
CA LEU A 17 11.44 1.50 -6.40
C LEU A 17 12.90 1.92 -6.61
N ARG A 18 13.20 2.63 -7.71
CA ARG A 18 14.51 3.25 -7.96
C ARG A 18 14.75 4.53 -7.16
N GLY A 19 13.81 4.96 -6.33
CA GLY A 19 13.92 6.16 -5.48
C GLY A 19 13.52 7.46 -6.18
N MET A 20 12.84 7.40 -7.34
CA MET A 20 12.33 8.61 -7.99
C MET A 20 11.09 9.14 -7.26
N ARG A 21 11.29 10.21 -6.47
CA ARG A 21 10.24 10.81 -5.62
C ARG A 21 9.01 11.28 -6.39
N TRP A 22 9.18 11.88 -7.57
CA TRP A 22 8.06 12.36 -8.38
C TRP A 22 7.18 11.19 -8.87
N ALA A 23 7.79 10.06 -9.23
CA ALA A 23 7.07 8.87 -9.65
C ALA A 23 6.28 8.27 -8.49
N TYR A 24 6.85 8.25 -7.28
CA TYR A 24 6.15 7.83 -6.07
C TYR A 24 4.93 8.71 -5.77
N VAL A 25 5.11 10.04 -5.75
CA VAL A 25 4.00 10.97 -5.50
C VAL A 25 2.92 10.82 -6.57
N THR A 26 3.31 10.70 -7.84
CA THR A 26 2.36 10.49 -8.95
C THR A 26 1.60 9.17 -8.77
N PHE A 27 2.28 8.09 -8.41
CA PHE A 27 1.67 6.79 -8.14
C PHE A 27 0.62 6.88 -7.02
N VAL A 28 0.96 7.53 -5.90
CA VAL A 28 0.05 7.70 -4.75
C VAL A 28 -1.17 8.51 -5.16
N LEU A 29 -0.98 9.66 -5.80
CA LEU A 29 -2.08 10.54 -6.21
C LEU A 29 -2.99 9.86 -7.23
N LEU A 30 -2.44 9.23 -8.27
CA LEU A 30 -3.23 8.51 -9.26
C LEU A 30 -3.95 7.30 -8.65
N GLY A 31 -3.33 6.60 -7.70
CA GLY A 31 -3.95 5.49 -6.98
C GLY A 31 -5.18 5.95 -6.18
N LEU A 32 -5.10 7.08 -5.49
CA LEU A 32 -6.23 7.65 -4.76
C LEU A 32 -7.31 8.20 -5.70
N LEU A 33 -6.92 8.87 -6.79
CA LEU A 33 -7.83 9.41 -7.81
C LEU A 33 -8.53 8.32 -8.62
N TYR A 34 -7.94 7.13 -8.73
CA TYR A 34 -8.55 6.00 -9.44
C TYR A 34 -9.93 5.64 -8.87
N PHE A 35 -10.10 5.67 -7.55
CA PHE A 35 -11.39 5.34 -6.90
C PHE A 35 -12.53 6.27 -7.38
N PRO A 36 -12.48 7.60 -7.17
CA PRO A 36 -13.55 8.48 -7.62
C PRO A 36 -13.67 8.51 -9.15
N ALA A 37 -12.57 8.43 -9.89
CA ALA A 37 -12.62 8.38 -11.35
C ALA A 37 -13.30 7.10 -11.87
N SER A 38 -13.14 5.96 -11.19
CA SER A 38 -13.74 4.68 -11.60
C SER A 38 -15.26 4.67 -11.51
N VAL A 39 -15.84 5.49 -10.64
CA VAL A 39 -17.29 5.69 -10.49
C VAL A 39 -17.79 6.95 -11.21
N GLY A 40 -16.95 7.56 -12.07
CA GLY A 40 -17.29 8.78 -12.80
C GLY A 40 -17.57 9.98 -11.88
N PHE A 41 -16.90 10.03 -10.72
CA PHE A 41 -17.08 11.02 -9.66
C PHE A 41 -18.51 11.06 -9.06
N ARG A 42 -19.31 10.02 -9.28
CA ARG A 42 -20.60 9.82 -8.61
C ARG A 42 -20.34 9.07 -7.31
N LEU A 43 -20.28 9.81 -6.21
CA LEU A 43 -20.00 9.26 -4.89
C LEU A 43 -21.29 8.70 -4.29
N ASP A 44 -21.22 7.47 -3.77
CA ASP A 44 -22.28 6.81 -3.01
C ASP A 44 -21.72 6.38 -1.66
N PRO A 45 -21.65 7.30 -0.69
CA PRO A 45 -20.95 7.06 0.57
C PRO A 45 -21.68 6.01 1.41
N GLN A 46 -20.99 4.92 1.72
CA GLN A 46 -21.47 3.85 2.59
C GLN A 46 -20.82 3.97 3.99
N PRO A 47 -21.57 3.72 5.08
CA PRO A 47 -21.01 3.78 6.43
C PRO A 47 -19.93 2.71 6.62
N CYS A 48 -18.81 3.09 7.25
CA CYS A 48 -17.74 2.15 7.53
C CYS A 48 -18.13 1.17 8.64
N GLU A 49 -18.09 -0.13 8.33
CA GLU A 49 -18.25 -1.19 9.32
C GLU A 49 -16.98 -1.24 10.21
N LEU A 50 -17.10 -0.71 11.42
CA LEU A 50 -16.02 -0.70 12.42
C LEU A 50 -16.00 -1.97 13.30
N THR A 51 -16.95 -2.88 13.13
CA THR A 51 -17.07 -4.10 13.93
C THR A 51 -15.87 -5.02 13.69
N PHE A 52 -15.11 -5.28 14.76
CA PHE A 52 -13.97 -6.18 14.72
C PHE A 52 -14.40 -7.58 15.16
N ASP A 53 -14.46 -8.51 14.21
CA ASP A 53 -14.81 -9.90 14.46
C ASP A 53 -13.65 -10.81 14.01
N MET A 54 -13.06 -11.54 14.96
CA MET A 54 -11.82 -12.30 14.76
C MET A 54 -11.87 -13.39 13.67
N PRO A 55 -12.90 -14.24 13.60
CA PRO A 55 -13.08 -15.17 12.48
C PRO A 55 -13.17 -14.47 11.11
N LEU A 56 -13.87 -13.33 11.03
CA LEU A 56 -13.96 -12.56 9.77
C LEU A 56 -12.62 -11.86 9.43
N ALA A 57 -11.86 -11.45 10.44
CA ALA A 57 -10.52 -10.87 10.30
C ALA A 57 -9.53 -11.87 9.69
N ILE A 58 -9.51 -13.11 10.21
CA ILE A 58 -8.67 -14.19 9.68
C ILE A 58 -9.11 -14.53 8.25
N HIS A 59 -10.41 -14.58 7.99
CA HIS A 59 -10.91 -14.81 6.63
C HIS A 59 -10.49 -13.71 5.65
N SER A 60 -10.37 -12.45 6.10
CA SER A 60 -9.91 -11.34 5.25
C SER A 60 -8.44 -11.49 4.80
N LEU A 61 -7.63 -12.31 5.47
CA LEU A 61 -6.27 -12.63 5.01
C LEU A 61 -6.23 -13.44 3.70
N THR A 62 -7.37 -13.96 3.25
CA THR A 62 -7.51 -14.55 1.90
C THR A 62 -7.57 -13.51 0.79
N LYS A 63 -7.68 -12.20 1.13
CA LYS A 63 -7.57 -11.09 0.17
C LYS A 63 -6.11 -10.87 -0.22
N TYR A 64 -5.53 -11.82 -0.95
CA TYR A 64 -4.13 -11.80 -1.39
C TYR A 64 -3.78 -10.54 -2.18
N ALA A 65 -4.74 -9.96 -2.92
CA ALA A 65 -4.52 -8.72 -3.67
C ALA A 65 -4.10 -7.56 -2.77
N HIS A 66 -4.75 -7.36 -1.62
CA HIS A 66 -4.39 -6.32 -0.66
C HIS A 66 -3.00 -6.57 -0.07
N ILE A 67 -2.71 -7.82 0.32
CA ILE A 67 -1.41 -8.21 0.86
C ILE A 67 -0.30 -7.87 -0.14
N VAL A 68 -0.43 -8.33 -1.39
CA VAL A 68 0.59 -8.10 -2.44
C VAL A 68 0.76 -6.61 -2.74
N LEU A 69 -0.34 -5.86 -2.85
CA LEU A 69 -0.27 -4.41 -3.10
C LEU A 69 0.43 -3.67 -1.96
N PHE A 70 0.13 -4.00 -0.70
CA PHE A 70 0.77 -3.36 0.45
C PHE A 70 2.23 -3.78 0.65
N VAL A 71 2.60 -5.01 0.28
CA VAL A 71 4.02 -5.40 0.17
C VAL A 71 4.74 -4.48 -0.81
N LEU A 72 4.23 -4.38 -2.05
CA LEU A 72 4.87 -3.57 -3.09
C LEU A 72 4.90 -2.08 -2.71
N PHE A 73 3.81 -1.57 -2.15
CA PHE A 73 3.73 -0.18 -1.68
C PHE A 73 4.75 0.11 -0.56
N PHE A 74 4.92 -0.83 0.38
CA PHE A 74 5.92 -0.69 1.42
C PHE A 74 7.34 -0.68 0.85
N LEU A 75 7.65 -1.57 -0.11
CA LEU A 75 8.95 -1.57 -0.79
C LEU A 75 9.22 -0.23 -1.48
N MET A 76 8.25 0.29 -2.23
CA MET A 76 8.34 1.60 -2.88
C MET A 76 8.57 2.74 -1.89
N THR A 77 7.84 2.71 -0.77
CA THR A 77 7.93 3.71 0.30
C THR A 77 9.28 3.64 1.01
N SER A 78 9.77 2.43 1.30
CA SER A 78 11.08 2.18 1.92
C SER A 78 12.24 2.74 1.09
N ALA A 79 12.11 2.70 -0.25
CA ALA A 79 13.08 3.28 -1.16
C ALA A 79 13.14 4.82 -1.07
N GLN A 80 12.01 5.48 -0.73
CA GLN A 80 11.98 6.94 -0.57
C GLN A 80 12.67 7.40 0.71
N PHE A 81 12.47 6.66 1.80
CA PHE A 81 13.04 6.98 3.11
C PHE A 81 14.47 6.47 3.31
N ARG A 82 15.03 5.73 2.33
CA ARG A 82 16.39 5.18 2.35
C ARG A 82 16.69 4.50 3.69
N MET A 83 15.93 3.46 4.05
CA MET A 83 15.92 2.78 5.36
C MET A 83 17.31 2.52 6.01
N SER A 84 17.88 3.57 6.59
CA SER A 84 19.20 3.59 7.20
C SER A 84 19.11 3.56 8.73
N ASN A 85 17.99 4.04 9.27
CA ASN A 85 17.72 4.11 10.69
C ASN A 85 16.28 3.64 11.01
N TRP A 86 16.03 3.38 12.30
CA TRP A 86 14.72 2.96 12.79
C TRP A 86 13.62 4.01 12.55
N ALA A 87 13.98 5.30 12.60
CA ALA A 87 13.04 6.38 12.32
C ALA A 87 12.50 6.32 10.89
N ALA A 88 13.35 6.08 9.88
CA ALA A 88 12.94 5.92 8.49
C ALA A 88 12.00 4.71 8.30
N PHE A 89 12.24 3.64 9.06
CA PHE A 89 11.35 2.48 9.09
C PHE A 89 9.98 2.83 9.67
N ALA A 90 9.94 3.53 10.81
CA ALA A 90 8.70 3.98 11.43
C ALA A 90 7.90 4.92 10.51
N TRP A 91 8.56 5.85 9.81
CA TRP A 91 7.92 6.74 8.84
C TRP A 91 7.36 5.97 7.63
N ALA A 92 8.08 4.98 7.12
CA ALA A 92 7.58 4.15 6.02
C ALA A 92 6.38 3.30 6.44
N ALA A 93 6.41 2.74 7.65
CA ALA A 93 5.28 2.00 8.21
C ALA A 93 4.06 2.91 8.41
N LEU A 94 4.27 4.10 8.98
CA LEU A 94 3.22 5.10 9.17
C LEU A 94 2.59 5.48 7.82
N ALA A 95 3.39 5.81 6.81
CA ALA A 95 2.91 6.16 5.48
C ALA A 95 2.10 5.03 4.83
N ALA A 96 2.54 3.77 5.00
CA ALA A 96 1.81 2.62 4.50
C ALA A 96 0.48 2.38 5.24
N ILE A 97 0.45 2.52 6.56
CA ILE A 97 -0.80 2.44 7.33
C ILE A 97 -1.76 3.55 6.92
N THR A 98 -1.27 4.79 6.79
CA THR A 98 -2.07 5.93 6.32
C THR A 98 -2.64 5.67 4.94
N MET A 99 -1.86 5.10 4.01
CA MET A 99 -2.37 4.72 2.70
C MET A 99 -3.47 3.65 2.79
N GLY A 100 -3.33 2.67 3.69
CA GLY A 100 -4.36 1.68 4.00
C GLY A 100 -5.69 2.32 4.40
N VAL A 101 -5.63 3.25 5.36
CA VAL A 101 -6.81 4.00 5.81
C VAL A 101 -7.42 4.82 4.67
N LEU A 102 -6.60 5.51 3.87
CA LEU A 102 -7.08 6.32 2.75
C LEU A 102 -7.77 5.47 1.67
N VAL A 103 -7.25 4.27 1.38
CA VAL A 103 -7.86 3.36 0.41
C VAL A 103 -9.22 2.87 0.89
N GLU A 104 -9.35 2.47 2.16
CA GLU A 104 -10.64 2.05 2.74
C GLU A 104 -11.66 3.20 2.73
N LEU A 105 -11.23 4.40 3.12
CA LEU A 105 -12.08 5.59 3.05
C LEU A 105 -12.50 5.91 1.62
N ALA A 106 -11.58 5.82 0.66
CA ALA A 106 -11.89 6.06 -0.74
C ALA A 106 -12.90 5.04 -1.28
N GLN A 107 -12.77 3.75 -0.92
CA GLN A 107 -13.76 2.73 -1.26
C GLN A 107 -15.12 3.00 -0.62
N GLY A 108 -15.15 3.41 0.65
CA GLY A 108 -16.39 3.77 1.36
C GLY A 108 -17.11 4.95 0.75
N ILE A 109 -16.40 6.05 0.45
CA ILE A 109 -16.98 7.27 -0.13
C ILE A 109 -17.49 7.02 -1.55
N THR A 110 -16.81 6.17 -2.31
CA THR A 110 -17.18 5.90 -3.71
C THR A 110 -18.24 4.80 -3.87
N GLY A 111 -18.57 4.07 -2.81
CA GLY A 111 -19.44 2.90 -2.88
C GLY A 111 -18.84 1.74 -3.68
N ASN A 112 -17.55 1.82 -4.05
CA ASN A 112 -16.84 0.82 -4.86
C ASN A 112 -16.28 -0.32 -4.01
N GLY A 113 -17.09 -0.82 -3.07
CA GLY A 113 -16.72 -1.79 -2.06
C GLY A 113 -17.40 -1.51 -0.72
N HIS A 114 -17.08 -2.32 0.29
CA HIS A 114 -17.50 -2.06 1.66
C HIS A 114 -16.33 -1.45 2.42
N CYS A 115 -16.50 -0.28 3.01
CA CYS A 115 -15.51 0.26 3.95
C CYS A 115 -15.52 -0.61 5.22
N ARG A 116 -14.51 -1.45 5.41
CA ARG A 116 -14.46 -2.39 6.53
C ARG A 116 -13.13 -2.26 7.22
N SER A 117 -13.14 -1.93 8.51
CA SER A 117 -11.92 -1.83 9.31
C SER A 117 -11.08 -3.12 9.29
N ARG A 118 -11.72 -4.27 9.04
CA ARG A 118 -11.07 -5.58 8.88
C ARG A 118 -10.14 -5.68 7.68
N ASP A 119 -10.31 -4.87 6.63
CA ASP A 119 -9.43 -4.86 5.46
C ASP A 119 -8.10 -4.12 5.73
N LEU A 120 -8.01 -3.44 6.88
CA LEU A 120 -6.75 -2.94 7.44
C LEU A 120 -5.81 -4.08 7.89
N ILE A 121 -6.33 -5.28 8.15
CA ILE A 121 -5.56 -6.46 8.57
C ILE A 121 -4.71 -7.03 7.43
N PRO A 122 -5.25 -7.36 6.24
CA PRO A 122 -4.42 -7.77 5.10
C PRO A 122 -3.45 -6.67 4.66
N ASN A 123 -3.81 -5.38 4.79
CA ASN A 123 -2.88 -4.27 4.53
C ASN A 123 -1.69 -4.30 5.52
N SER A 124 -1.97 -4.47 6.82
CA SER A 124 -0.95 -4.59 7.86
C SER A 124 -0.06 -5.83 7.66
N ALA A 125 -0.65 -6.97 7.28
CA ALA A 125 0.10 -8.17 6.94
C ALA A 125 1.05 -7.93 5.76
N GLY A 126 0.60 -7.24 4.72
CA GLY A 126 1.44 -6.85 3.58
C GLY A 126 2.60 -5.93 3.98
N ILE A 127 2.34 -4.95 4.85
CA ILE A 127 3.37 -4.05 5.41
C ILE A 127 4.43 -4.85 6.18
N LEU A 128 4.02 -5.78 7.05
CA LEU A 128 4.94 -6.62 7.84
C LEU A 128 5.79 -7.53 6.95
N LEU A 129 5.20 -8.11 5.90
CA LEU A 129 5.94 -8.90 4.91
C LEU A 129 6.94 -8.04 4.13
N GLY A 130 6.52 -6.86 3.65
CA GLY A 130 7.40 -5.90 2.98
C GLY A 130 8.56 -5.46 3.87
N ALA A 131 8.28 -5.18 5.15
CA ALA A 131 9.29 -4.89 6.16
C ALA A 131 10.29 -6.03 6.33
N GLY A 132 9.81 -7.27 6.46
CA GLY A 132 10.66 -8.46 6.53
C GLY A 132 11.61 -8.56 5.34
N ILE A 133 11.10 -8.34 4.12
CA ILE A 133 11.90 -8.34 2.89
C ILE A 133 13.01 -7.28 2.95
N VAL A 134 12.68 -6.03 3.31
CA VAL A 134 13.68 -4.95 3.36
C VAL A 134 14.73 -5.20 4.44
N LEU A 135 14.33 -5.69 5.61
CA LEU A 135 15.26 -6.00 6.69
C LEU A 135 16.23 -7.13 6.30
N LEU A 136 15.71 -8.20 5.70
CA LEU A 136 16.52 -9.31 5.20
C LEU A 136 17.46 -8.86 4.07
N TRP A 137 16.96 -8.05 3.13
CA TRP A 137 17.76 -7.50 2.03
C TRP A 137 18.91 -6.62 2.55
N ASN A 138 18.62 -5.70 3.47
CA ASN A 138 19.63 -4.83 4.07
C ASN A 138 20.65 -5.60 4.91
N LYS A 139 20.23 -6.68 5.58
CA LYS A 139 21.13 -7.58 6.30
C LYS A 139 22.04 -8.36 5.35
N ALA A 140 21.49 -8.90 4.26
CA ALA A 140 22.25 -9.62 3.24
C ALA A 140 23.27 -8.70 2.55
N ARG A 141 22.87 -7.48 2.18
CA ARG A 141 23.75 -6.48 1.55
C ARG A 141 24.95 -6.13 2.44
N ARG A 142 24.71 -5.92 3.74
CA ARG A 142 25.79 -5.67 4.72
C ARG A 142 26.75 -6.86 4.88
N ARG A 143 26.28 -8.09 4.71
CA ARG A 143 27.15 -9.28 4.74
C ARG A 143 27.98 -9.46 3.48
N LEU A 144 27.49 -8.97 2.33
CA LEU A 144 28.18 -9.05 1.04
C LEU A 144 29.19 -7.92 0.81
N GLN A 145 29.12 -6.85 1.59
CA GLN A 145 30.12 -5.79 1.68
C GLN A 145 30.62 -5.68 3.12
N PRO A 146 31.41 -6.66 3.61
CA PRO A 146 32.18 -6.46 4.83
C PRO A 146 33.25 -5.41 4.51
N ASP A 147 33.28 -4.33 5.30
CA ASP A 147 34.33 -3.31 5.24
C ASP A 147 35.72 -3.95 5.45
#